data_AF-A0A257U719-F1
#
_entry.id   AF-A0A257U719-F1
#
_cell.length_a   1.000
_cell.length_b   1.000
_cell.length_c   1.000
_cell.angle_alpha   90.00
_cell.angle_beta   90.00
_cell.angle_gamma   90.00
#
_symmetry.space_group_name_H-M   'P 1'
#
loop_
_entity.id
_entity.type
_entity.pdbx_description
1 polymer ?
#
loop_
_entity_poly.entity_id
_entity_poly.type
_entity_poly.pdbx_seq_one_letter_code
_entity_poly.pdbx_strand_id
1 'polypeptide(L)'
;MPATAGHAFSNEPFELHNNHGRIFGPFRIKDGWLFIGALSRERFNPLTRTEHVYVSFGQAREDFARELDTRTGYKMAGFVELANSLTDDPALTTGDHDGMAVVLRARR
;
A
#
# COMPACT_ATOMS: atom_id res chain seq x y z
N MET A 1 -11.72 -12.03 -2.90
CA MET A 1 -10.35 -11.49 -2.99
C MET A 1 -9.98 -11.36 -4.47
N PRO A 2 -9.24 -10.34 -4.89
CA PRO A 2 -8.61 -10.28 -6.21
C PRO A 2 -7.88 -11.59 -6.49
N ALA A 3 -8.30 -12.35 -7.50
CA ALA A 3 -7.85 -13.73 -7.73
C ALA A 3 -7.31 -13.98 -9.14
N THR A 4 -7.43 -12.99 -10.04
CA THR A 4 -7.03 -13.08 -11.44
C THR A 4 -6.14 -11.90 -11.82
N ALA A 5 -5.42 -12.04 -12.93
CA ALA A 5 -4.60 -10.97 -13.48
C ALA A 5 -5.45 -9.71 -13.70
N GLY A 6 -4.94 -8.55 -13.27
CA GLY A 6 -5.64 -7.26 -13.35
C GLY A 6 -6.59 -6.95 -12.19
N HIS A 7 -6.83 -7.87 -11.26
CA HIS A 7 -7.61 -7.55 -10.06
C HIS A 7 -6.70 -6.97 -8.96
N ALA A 8 -7.10 -5.81 -8.44
CA ALA A 8 -6.53 -5.20 -7.24
C ALA A 8 -7.66 -4.64 -6.38
N PHE A 9 -7.39 -4.43 -5.09
CA PHE A 9 -8.26 -3.58 -4.29
C PHE A 9 -7.96 -2.12 -4.63
N SER A 10 -9.01 -1.34 -4.87
CA SER A 10 -8.94 0.11 -5.10
C SER A 10 -9.84 0.81 -4.09
N ASN A 11 -9.40 1.95 -3.56
CA ASN A 11 -10.21 2.79 -2.68
C ASN A 11 -11.04 3.84 -3.43
N GLU A 12 -10.82 4.03 -4.73
CA GLU A 12 -11.57 4.95 -5.60
C GLU A 12 -11.82 4.38 -7.01
N PRO A 13 -12.78 4.94 -7.77
CA PRO A 13 -12.93 4.67 -9.20
C PRO A 13 -11.62 4.86 -9.98
N PHE A 14 -11.48 4.12 -11.07
CA PHE A 14 -10.29 4.09 -11.92
C PHE A 14 -9.91 5.49 -12.43
N GLU A 15 -10.88 6.34 -12.72
CA GLU A 15 -10.67 7.67 -13.28
C GLU A 15 -10.07 8.68 -12.27
N LEU A 16 -9.95 8.31 -10.99
CA LEU A 16 -9.48 9.15 -9.89
C LEU A 16 -8.13 8.68 -9.34
N HIS A 17 -7.60 9.43 -8.37
CA HIS A 17 -6.42 9.04 -7.63
C HIS A 17 -6.73 7.84 -6.74
N ASN A 18 -6.26 6.67 -7.12
CA ASN A 18 -6.53 5.46 -6.36
C ASN A 18 -5.26 4.86 -5.77
N ASN A 19 -5.44 4.24 -4.60
CA ASN A 19 -4.43 3.38 -4.00
C ASN A 19 -4.75 1.96 -4.44
N HIS A 20 -3.85 1.36 -5.21
CA HIS A 20 -3.86 -0.06 -5.52
C HIS A 20 -2.99 -0.82 -4.53
N GLY A 21 -3.35 -2.08 -4.26
CA GLY A 21 -2.48 -2.92 -3.46
C GLY A 21 -2.81 -4.39 -3.48
N ARG A 22 -1.84 -5.16 -2.98
CA ARG A 22 -1.95 -6.59 -2.73
C ARG A 22 -1.79 -6.84 -1.24
N ILE A 23 -2.63 -7.74 -0.71
CA ILE A 23 -2.54 -8.20 0.67
C ILE A 23 -2.14 -9.68 0.63
N PHE A 24 -1.08 -9.99 1.36
CA PHE A 24 -0.54 -11.34 1.53
C PHE A 24 -0.90 -11.89 2.92
N GLY A 25 -1.03 -13.20 3.01
CA GLY A 25 -1.43 -13.91 4.23
C GLY A 25 -2.89 -14.40 4.19
N PRO A 26 -3.49 -14.72 5.36
CA PRO A 26 -2.89 -14.60 6.68
C PRO A 26 -1.77 -15.62 6.94
N PHE A 27 -0.70 -15.19 7.59
CA PHE A 27 0.33 -16.07 8.14
C PHE A 27 0.10 -16.26 9.64
N ARG A 28 0.22 -17.51 10.12
CA ARG A 28 0.12 -17.78 11.56
C ARG A 28 1.40 -17.32 12.26
N ILE A 29 1.27 -16.52 13.31
CA ILE A 29 2.35 -16.12 14.22
C ILE A 29 2.01 -16.58 15.64
N LYS A 30 2.99 -16.62 16.56
CA LYS A 30 2.81 -17.13 17.94
C LYS A 30 1.50 -16.67 18.58
N ASP A 31 1.24 -15.37 18.53
CA ASP A 31 0.12 -14.73 19.24
C ASP A 31 -0.99 -14.19 18.32
N GLY A 32 -1.10 -14.71 17.08
CA GLY A 32 -2.19 -14.32 16.18
C GLY A 32 -1.94 -14.59 14.71
N TRP A 33 -2.37 -13.63 13.89
CA TRP A 33 -2.27 -13.67 12.43
C TRP A 33 -1.59 -12.41 11.90
N LEU A 34 -0.74 -12.58 10.90
CA LEU A 34 -0.05 -11.50 10.21
C LEU A 34 -0.58 -11.38 8.78
N PHE A 35 -0.91 -10.16 8.39
CA PHE A 35 -1.16 -9.78 7.01
C PHE A 35 -0.09 -8.77 6.59
N ILE A 36 0.33 -8.84 5.33
CA ILE A 36 1.33 -7.93 4.77
C ILE A 36 0.70 -7.24 3.56
N GLY A 37 0.72 -5.90 3.54
CA GLY A 37 0.21 -5.11 2.43
C GLY A 37 1.32 -4.44 1.65
N ALA A 38 1.24 -4.49 0.32
CA ALA A 38 2.04 -3.67 -0.58
C ALA A 38 1.08 -2.77 -1.38
N LEU A 39 1.28 -1.45 -1.29
CA LEU A 39 0.34 -0.44 -1.76
C LEU A 39 1.06 0.59 -2.63
N SER A 40 0.49 0.96 -3.77
CA SER A 40 0.92 2.04 -4.64
C SER A 40 -0.23 3.01 -4.88
N ARG A 41 0.08 4.31 -4.94
CA ARG A 41 -0.84 5.30 -5.47
C ARG A 41 -0.61 5.46 -6.95
N GLU A 42 -1.70 5.48 -7.68
CA GLU A 42 -1.75 5.67 -9.11
C GLU A 42 -2.67 6.85 -9.44
N ARG A 43 -2.41 7.49 -10.59
CA ARG A 43 -3.27 8.53 -11.16
C ARG A 43 -3.56 8.19 -12.60
N PHE A 44 -4.81 8.33 -13.01
CA PHE A 44 -5.20 8.27 -14.41
C PHE A 44 -4.49 9.36 -15.24
N ASN A 45 -3.82 8.98 -16.34
CA ASN A 45 -3.22 9.94 -17.25
C ASN A 45 -4.22 10.35 -18.35
N PRO A 46 -4.76 11.59 -18.32
CA PRO A 46 -5.76 12.03 -19.29
C PRO A 46 -5.23 12.19 -20.72
N LEU A 47 -3.90 12.27 -20.90
CA LEU A 47 -3.25 12.40 -22.20
C LEU A 47 -3.09 11.07 -22.91
N THR A 48 -2.73 10.00 -22.18
CA THR A 48 -2.57 8.66 -22.77
C THR A 48 -3.86 7.85 -22.73
N ARG A 49 -4.84 8.22 -21.90
CA ARG A 49 -6.20 7.65 -21.77
C ARG A 49 -6.30 6.15 -21.49
N THR A 50 -5.18 5.42 -21.43
CA THR A 50 -5.16 3.97 -21.27
C THR A 50 -4.36 3.49 -20.07
N GLU A 51 -3.63 4.37 -19.38
CA GLU A 51 -2.67 3.95 -18.35
C GLU A 51 -2.75 4.79 -17.07
N HIS A 52 -2.64 4.08 -15.95
CA HIS A 52 -2.40 4.64 -14.64
C HIS A 52 -0.90 4.88 -14.48
N VAL A 53 -0.53 6.12 -14.19
CA VAL A 53 0.85 6.46 -13.88
C VAL A 53 1.07 6.33 -12.38
N TYR A 54 2.19 5.71 -12.01
CA TYR A 54 2.67 5.67 -10.64
C TYR A 54 2.75 7.09 -10.04
N VAL A 55 2.38 7.23 -8.77
CA VAL A 55 2.46 8.49 -8.03
C VAL A 55 3.29 8.35 -6.75
N SER A 56 2.94 7.44 -5.84
CA SER A 56 3.61 7.34 -4.54
C SER A 56 3.32 6.03 -3.79
N PHE A 57 4.35 5.41 -3.22
CA PHE A 57 4.20 4.30 -2.26
C PHE A 57 3.90 4.84 -0.85
N GLY A 58 4.60 5.90 -0.43
CA GLY A 58 4.49 6.47 0.92
C GLY A 58 3.08 6.97 1.23
N GLN A 59 2.49 7.76 0.33
CA GLN A 59 1.12 8.26 0.49
C GLN A 59 0.09 7.13 0.53
N ALA A 60 0.25 6.10 -0.31
CA ALA A 60 -0.68 4.97 -0.32
C ALA A 60 -0.63 4.18 1.00
N ARG A 61 0.58 3.93 1.51
CA ARG A 61 0.82 3.29 2.81
C ARG A 61 0.21 4.09 3.96
N GLU A 62 0.51 5.38 4.02
CA GLU A 62 0.07 6.25 5.12
C GLU A 62 -1.44 6.45 5.12
N ASP A 63 -2.05 6.64 3.96
CA ASP A 63 -3.50 6.77 3.87
C ASP A 63 -4.21 5.48 4.28
N PHE A 64 -3.75 4.32 3.80
CA PHE A 64 -4.34 3.05 4.21
C PHE A 64 -4.20 2.80 5.72
N ALA A 65 -3.03 3.07 6.28
CA ALA A 65 -2.80 2.93 7.71
C ALA A 65 -3.65 3.90 8.54
N ARG A 66 -3.76 5.16 8.11
CA ARG A 66 -4.58 6.19 8.77
C ARG A 66 -6.07 5.85 8.73
N GLU A 67 -6.59 5.36 7.60
CA GLU A 67 -8.00 4.94 7.50
C GLU A 67 -8.29 3.72 8.39
N LEU A 68 -7.38 2.75 8.46
CA LEU A 68 -7.52 1.63 9.40
C LEU A 68 -7.48 2.09 10.86
N ASP A 69 -6.51 2.95 11.20
CA ASP A 69 -6.34 3.50 12.56
C ASP A 69 -7.57 4.30 13.00
N THR A 70 -8.17 5.07 12.12
CA THR A 70 -9.32 5.93 12.46
C THR A 70 -10.66 5.19 12.44
N ARG A 71 -10.85 4.21 11.54
CA ARG A 71 -12.17 3.59 11.31
C ARG A 71 -12.34 2.18 11.84
N THR A 72 -11.28 1.53 12.32
CA THR A 72 -11.33 0.11 12.73
C THR A 72 -10.70 -0.15 14.10
N GLY A 73 -10.70 -1.41 14.53
CA GLY A 73 -9.97 -1.87 15.71
C GLY A 73 -8.44 -1.98 15.52
N TYR A 74 -7.93 -1.90 14.29
CA TYR A 74 -6.49 -1.88 14.03
C TYR A 74 -5.93 -0.50 14.32
N LYS A 75 -4.82 -0.41 15.05
CA LYS A 75 -4.18 0.86 15.41
C LYS A 75 -2.71 0.88 15.02
N MET A 76 -2.24 2.05 14.58
CA MET A 76 -0.83 2.27 14.27
C MET A 76 0.01 2.06 15.53
N ALA A 77 0.99 1.17 15.41
CA ALA A 77 1.94 0.82 16.48
C ALA A 77 3.32 1.44 16.25
N GLY A 78 3.62 1.86 15.02
CA GLY A 78 4.87 2.51 14.64
C GLY A 78 5.33 2.14 13.24
N PHE A 79 6.54 2.55 12.91
CA PHE A 79 7.21 2.24 11.64
C PHE A 79 8.34 1.23 11.87
N VAL A 80 8.60 0.37 10.88
CA VAL A 80 9.71 -0.58 10.88
C VAL A 80 10.50 -0.42 9.59
N GLU A 81 11.82 -0.33 9.72
CA GLU A 81 12.74 -0.30 8.59
C GLU A 81 12.92 -1.70 8.02
N LEU A 82 12.75 -1.84 6.71
CA LEU A 82 12.87 -3.10 5.97
C LEU A 82 14.22 -3.23 5.23
N ALA A 83 15.09 -2.23 5.34
CA ALA A 83 16.41 -2.16 4.69
C ALA A 83 16.34 -2.37 3.16
N ASN A 84 15.25 -1.94 2.53
CA ASN A 84 15.02 -2.00 1.09
C ASN A 84 14.63 -0.62 0.52
N SER A 85 15.19 0.45 1.08
CA SER A 85 15.02 1.78 0.50
C SER A 85 15.60 1.79 -0.92
N LEU A 86 14.81 2.33 -1.85
CA LEU A 86 15.19 2.52 -3.25
C LEU A 86 15.01 3.99 -3.63
N THR A 87 15.28 4.90 -2.69
CA THR A 87 15.28 6.33 -2.97
C THR A 87 16.49 6.67 -3.86
N ASP A 88 16.27 7.51 -4.87
CA ASP A 88 17.32 8.13 -5.71
C ASP A 88 17.95 7.27 -6.83
N ASP A 89 17.34 6.15 -7.23
CA ASP A 89 17.72 5.44 -8.47
C ASP A 89 16.60 5.45 -9.51
N PRO A 90 16.58 6.41 -10.45
CA PRO A 90 15.58 6.50 -11.51
C PRO A 90 15.66 5.36 -12.53
N ALA A 91 16.74 4.57 -12.54
CA ALA A 91 16.85 3.38 -13.38
C ALA A 91 16.17 2.16 -12.76
N LEU A 92 15.95 2.16 -11.43
CA LEU A 92 15.32 1.07 -10.68
C LEU A 92 13.88 1.40 -10.24
N THR A 93 13.57 2.66 -9.97
CA THR A 93 12.24 3.08 -9.52
C THR A 93 11.94 4.54 -9.86
N THR A 94 10.67 4.87 -10.07
CA THR A 94 10.17 6.24 -10.18
C THR A 94 9.76 6.83 -8.82
N GLY A 95 9.97 6.08 -7.73
CA GLY A 95 9.16 6.21 -6.51
C GLY A 95 9.88 6.47 -5.20
N ASP A 96 9.14 7.13 -4.31
CA ASP A 96 9.37 7.39 -2.88
C ASP A 96 9.35 6.12 -2.02
N HIS A 97 9.99 5.04 -2.49
CA HIS A 97 10.14 3.80 -1.75
C HIS A 97 11.18 3.97 -0.63
N ASP A 98 10.76 4.53 0.49
CA ASP A 98 11.59 4.88 1.65
C ASP A 98 12.08 3.68 2.48
N GLY A 99 11.67 2.46 2.14
CA GLY A 99 12.06 1.24 2.85
C GLY A 99 11.37 1.04 4.19
N MET A 100 10.30 1.77 4.49
CA MET A 100 9.58 1.71 5.76
C MET A 100 8.22 1.00 5.62
N ALA A 101 7.89 0.15 6.58
CA ALA A 101 6.55 -0.39 6.78
C ALA A 101 5.85 0.30 7.96
N VAL A 102 4.54 0.56 7.82
CA VAL A 102 3.69 0.92 8.96
C VAL A 102 3.14 -0.36 9.59
N VAL A 103 3.36 -0.52 10.90
CA VAL A 103 2.81 -1.64 11.66
C VAL A 103 1.48 -1.23 12.27
N LEU A 104 0.42 -1.98 11.99
CA LEU A 104 -0.84 -1.89 12.70
C LEU A 104 -1.08 -3.12 13.58
N ARG A 105 -1.69 -2.92 14.74
CA ARG A 105 -2.09 -4.00 15.67
C ARG A 105 -3.57 -3.89 15.98
N ALA A 106 -4.28 -5.02 15.93
CA ALA A 106 -5.64 -5.08 16.43
C ALA A 106 -5.64 -4.80 17.94
N ARG A 107 -6.43 -3.81 18.38
CA ARG A 107 -6.78 -3.67 19.79
C ARG A 107 -7.65 -4.85 20.19
N ARG A 108 -7.36 -5.40 21.37
CA ARG A 108 -8.26 -6.33 22.06
C ARG A 108 -9.47 -5.59 22.59
#